data_AF-A0A9P6BY99-F1
#
_entry.id   AF-A0A9P6BY99-F1
#
_cell.length_a   1.000
_cell.length_b   1.000
_cell.length_c   1.000
_cell.angle_alpha   90.00
_cell.angle_beta   90.00
_cell.angle_gamma   90.00
#
_symmetry.space_group_name_H-M   'P 1'
#
loop_
_entity.id
_entity.type
_entity.pdbx_description
1 polymer ?
#
loop_
_entity_poly.entity_id
_entity_poly.type
_entity_poly.pdbx_seq_one_letter_code
_entity_poly.pdbx_strand_id
1 'polypeptide(L)'
;MSIHAQWLKSDTYLALQRTSSTVKDPSWLVPKPLVVVIKINGQEAQALVDIGSLGDFISGMLVDQLKLKQKELKSPIGLQMAIQGS
;
A
#
# COMPACT_ATOMS: atom_id res chain seq x y z
N MET A 1 -12.68 2.72 15.07
CA MET A 1 -12.77 1.37 14.46
C MET A 1 -11.33 0.90 14.31
N SER A 2 -10.90 -0.08 15.11
CA SER A 2 -9.48 -0.40 15.33
C SER A 2 -9.05 -1.55 14.42
N ILE A 3 -8.18 -1.25 13.45
CA ILE A 3 -7.40 -2.28 12.75
C ILE A 3 -6.21 -2.60 13.66
N HIS A 4 -6.20 -3.80 14.25
CA HIS A 4 -5.06 -4.28 15.03
C HIS A 4 -4.00 -4.86 14.10
N ALA A 5 -3.20 -3.97 13.51
CA ALA A 5 -1.93 -4.37 12.90
C ALA A 5 -0.89 -4.53 14.02
N GLN A 6 -0.39 -5.75 14.19
CA GLN A 6 0.71 -6.01 15.10
C GLN A 6 2.02 -5.86 14.33
N TRP A 7 2.87 -4.94 14.78
CA TRP A 7 4.24 -4.84 14.31
C TRP A 7 5.02 -6.04 14.85
N LEU A 8 5.35 -6.99 13.97
CA LEU A 8 6.32 -8.03 14.33
C LEU A 8 7.71 -7.40 14.43
N LYS A 9 8.48 -7.76 15.46
CA LYS A 9 9.88 -7.37 15.57
C LYS A 9 10.67 -8.03 14.43
N SER A 10 11.38 -7.22 13.67
CA SER A 10 12.12 -7.55 12.46
C SER A 10 13.15 -8.68 12.60
N ASP A 11 13.59 -8.98 13.81
CA ASP A 11 14.71 -9.91 14.08
C ASP A 11 14.32 -11.39 14.27
N THR A 12 13.05 -11.77 14.12
CA THR A 12 12.66 -13.18 14.38
C THR A 12 13.06 -14.13 13.24
N TYR A 13 13.35 -13.61 12.03
CA TYR A 13 13.79 -14.44 10.90
C TYR A 13 14.85 -13.72 10.07
N LEU A 14 16.11 -14.12 10.24
CA LEU A 14 17.31 -13.61 9.54
C LEU A 14 17.30 -13.78 8.01
N ALA A 15 16.22 -14.34 7.42
CA ALA A 15 16.16 -14.65 6.00
C ALA A 15 14.74 -14.59 5.42
N LEU A 16 13.87 -13.65 5.85
CA LEU A 16 12.64 -13.40 5.10
C LEU A 16 12.93 -12.52 3.88
N GLN A 17 13.62 -13.09 2.89
CA GLN A 17 13.78 -12.48 1.58
C GLN A 17 12.65 -12.98 0.67
N ARG A 18 11.76 -12.07 0.23
CA ARG A 18 10.79 -12.35 -0.84
C ARG A 18 11.32 -11.79 -2.14
N THR A 19 12.10 -12.59 -2.86
CA THR A 19 12.58 -12.23 -4.20
C THR A 19 11.47 -12.51 -5.21
N SER A 20 10.70 -11.49 -5.57
CA SER A 20 9.80 -11.55 -6.73
C SER A 20 10.52 -11.03 -7.98
N SER A 21 11.53 -11.75 -8.44
CA SER A 21 12.17 -11.49 -9.74
C SER A 21 12.39 -12.78 -10.53
N THR A 22 11.39 -13.65 -10.55
CA THR A 22 11.32 -14.69 -11.58
C THR A 22 10.67 -14.08 -12.82
N VAL A 23 11.32 -14.20 -13.99
CA VAL A 23 10.69 -13.84 -15.27
C VAL A 23 9.44 -14.71 -15.42
N LYS A 24 8.27 -14.09 -15.40
CA LYS A 24 6.99 -14.78 -15.50
C LYS A 24 6.64 -14.99 -16.96
N ASP A 25 6.18 -16.20 -17.29
CA ASP A 25 5.69 -16.58 -18.62
C ASP A 25 4.59 -15.59 -19.08
N PRO A 26 4.63 -15.05 -20.31
CA PRO A 26 3.61 -14.12 -20.81
C PRO A 26 2.19 -14.70 -20.86
N SER A 27 2.02 -16.02 -20.75
CA SER A 27 0.71 -16.67 -20.57
C SER A 27 0.12 -16.50 -19.16
N TRP A 28 0.88 -15.93 -18.21
CA TRP A 28 0.45 -15.75 -16.83
C TRP A 28 -0.66 -14.69 -16.76
N LEU A 29 -1.86 -15.12 -16.40
CA LEU A 29 -2.99 -14.25 -16.04
C LEU A 29 -2.57 -13.28 -14.93
N VAL A 30 -2.54 -11.99 -15.23
CA VAL A 30 -2.27 -10.94 -14.23
C VAL A 30 -3.17 -11.18 -13.01
N PRO A 31 -2.61 -11.30 -11.79
CA PRO A 31 -3.40 -11.51 -10.59
C PRO A 31 -4.48 -10.44 -10.49
N LYS A 32 -5.73 -10.85 -10.24
CA LYS A 32 -6.80 -9.89 -9.96
C LYS A 32 -6.41 -9.09 -8.70
N PRO A 33 -6.50 -7.75 -8.73
CA PRO A 33 -6.14 -6.94 -7.57
C PRO A 33 -7.08 -7.22 -6.41
N LEU A 34 -6.53 -7.20 -5.18
CA LEU A 34 -7.32 -7.31 -3.97
C LEU A 34 -7.89 -5.92 -3.64
N VAL A 35 -9.21 -5.79 -3.76
CA VAL A 35 -9.94 -4.55 -3.45
C VAL A 35 -10.77 -4.77 -2.19
N VAL A 36 -10.64 -3.86 -1.23
CA VAL A 36 -11.37 -3.88 0.04
C VAL A 36 -12.20 -2.61 0.21
N VAL A 37 -13.31 -2.71 0.94
CA VAL A 37 -14.09 -1.55 1.37
C VAL A 37 -13.53 -1.07 2.71
N ILE A 38 -13.10 0.18 2.76
CA ILE A 38 -12.59 0.87 3.95
C ILE A 38 -13.54 1.99 4.37
N LYS A 39 -13.39 2.48 5.60
CA LYS A 39 -14.11 3.66 6.09
C LYS A 39 -13.14 4.79 6.40
N ILE A 40 -13.33 5.94 5.75
CA ILE A 40 -12.58 7.18 5.98
C ILE A 40 -13.57 8.21 6.54
N ASN A 41 -13.35 8.68 7.77
CA ASN A 41 -14.25 9.62 8.45
C ASN A 41 -15.73 9.21 8.43
N GLY A 42 -16.00 7.90 8.55
CA GLY A 42 -17.36 7.34 8.53
C GLY A 42 -17.96 7.11 7.14
N GLN A 43 -17.28 7.53 6.06
CA GLN A 43 -17.70 7.31 4.68
C GLN A 43 -16.98 6.11 4.08
N GLU A 44 -17.67 5.30 3.29
CA GLU A 44 -17.11 4.12 2.65
C GLU A 44 -16.32 4.49 1.39
N ALA A 45 -15.18 3.84 1.19
CA ALA A 45 -14.34 3.97 0.02
C ALA A 45 -13.73 2.62 -0.36
N GLN A 46 -13.34 2.46 -1.62
CA GLN A 46 -12.63 1.26 -2.09
C GLN A 46 -11.13 1.54 -2.08
N ALA A 47 -10.36 0.57 -1.56
CA ALA A 47 -8.91 0.62 -1.54
C ALA A 47 -8.32 -0.62 -2.17
N LEU A 48 -7.23 -0.44 -2.93
CA LEU A 48 -6.41 -1.51 -3.45
C LEU A 48 -5.37 -1.88 -2.39
N VAL A 49 -5.25 -3.17 -2.09
CA VAL A 49 -4.22 -3.66 -1.18
C VAL A 49 -2.92 -3.82 -1.96
N ASP A 50 -1.95 -2.95 -1.67
CA ASP A 50 -0.62 -3.00 -2.25
C ASP A 50 0.41 -3.38 -1.17
N ILE A 51 1.20 -4.41 -1.45
CA ILE A 51 2.33 -4.83 -0.62
C ILE A 51 3.67 -4.33 -1.17
N GLY A 52 3.66 -3.62 -2.31
CA GLY A 52 4.83 -3.15 -3.03
C GLY A 52 5.40 -1.83 -2.50
N SER A 53 4.64 -1.07 -1.71
CA SER A 53 5.06 0.21 -1.12
C SER A 53 5.02 0.19 0.40
N LEU A 54 5.88 0.99 1.02
CA LEU A 54 5.86 1.23 2.48
C LEU A 54 4.92 2.38 2.88
N GLY A 55 4.35 3.07 1.90
CA GLY A 55 3.41 4.17 2.11
C GLY A 55 2.01 3.83 1.61
N ASP A 56 1.02 4.38 2.30
CA ASP A 56 -0.38 4.39 1.88
C ASP A 56 -0.66 5.57 0.96
N PHE A 57 -1.55 5.36 -0.03
CA PHE A 57 -1.94 6.38 -0.99
C PHE A 57 -3.44 6.60 -0.99
N ILE A 58 -3.82 7.86 -1.16
CA ILE A 58 -5.20 8.26 -1.44
C ILE A 58 -5.20 9.09 -2.72
N SER A 59 -6.14 8.81 -3.62
CA SER A 59 -6.27 9.59 -4.85
C SER A 59 -6.76 11.00 -4.54
N GLY A 60 -6.24 12.01 -5.25
CA GLY A 60 -6.72 13.40 -5.09
C GLY A 60 -8.23 13.53 -5.31
N MET A 61 -8.79 12.76 -6.25
CA MET A 61 -10.23 12.70 -6.48
C MET A 61 -11.01 12.28 -5.23
N LEU A 62 -10.54 11.26 -4.50
CA LEU A 62 -11.22 10.80 -3.29
C LEU A 62 -11.07 11.83 -2.17
N VAL A 63 -9.91 12.48 -2.06
CA VAL A 63 -9.68 13.58 -1.12
C VAL A 63 -10.66 14.73 -1.36
N ASP A 64 -10.89 15.11 -2.62
CA ASP A 64 -11.83 16.16 -3.01
C ASP A 64 -13.28 15.77 -2.73
N GLN A 65 -13.68 14.54 -3.06
CA GLN A 65 -15.03 14.01 -2.82
C GLN A 65 -15.36 13.98 -1.32
N LEU A 66 -14.41 13.53 -0.50
CA LEU A 66 -14.55 13.44 0.96
C LEU A 66 -14.29 14.78 1.67
N LYS A 67 -13.93 15.84 0.93
CA LYS A 67 -13.57 17.17 1.45
C LYS A 67 -12.52 17.10 2.57
N LEU A 68 -11.52 16.24 2.39
CA LEU A 68 -10.46 16.07 3.38
C LEU A 68 -9.56 17.30 3.39
N LYS A 69 -8.97 17.60 4.55
CA LYS A 69 -8.02 18.69 4.67
C LYS A 69 -6.74 18.33 3.92
N GLN A 70 -6.37 19.17 2.96
CA GLN A 70 -5.13 19.03 2.19
C GLN A 70 -4.10 20.03 2.70
N LYS A 71 -2.83 19.62 2.69
CA LYS A 71 -1.70 20.50 2.92
C LYS A 71 -0.69 20.25 1.82
N GLU A 72 -0.43 21.30 1.03
CA GLU A 72 0.60 21.24 0.02
C GLU A 72 1.96 21.06 0.68
N LEU A 73 2.74 20.12 0.14
CA LEU A 73 4.07 19.83 0.64
C LEU A 73 5.07 20.63 -0.18
N LYS A 74 5.95 21.36 0.51
CA LYS A 74 7.00 22.16 -0.14
C LYS A 74 8.00 21.31 -0.92
N SER A 75 8.14 20.05 -0.54
CA SER A 75 9.01 19.06 -1.18
C SER A 75 8.25 17.75 -1.33
N PRO A 76 8.47 16.99 -2.42
CA PRO A 76 7.92 15.65 -2.55
C PRO A 76 8.33 14.76 -1.38
N ILE A 77 7.42 13.89 -0.93
CA ILE A 77 7.76 12.82 0.01
C ILE A 77 8.41 11.70 -0.79
N GLY A 78 9.62 11.30 -0.38
CA GLY A 78 10.24 10.09 -0.92
C GLY A 78 9.43 8.87 -0.50
N LEU A 79 8.87 8.16 -1.48
CA LEU A 79 8.23 6.87 -1.25
C LEU A 79 9.28 5.77 -1.28
N GLN A 80 9.37 4.99 -0.21
CA GLN A 80 10.13 3.76 -0.21
C GLN A 80 9.25 2.61 -0.71
N MET A 81 9.80 1.80 -1.61
CA MET A 81 9.19 0.54 -1.99
C MET A 81 9.36 -0.46 -0.84
N ALA A 82 8.38 -1.34 -0.64
CA ALA A 82 8.45 -2.43 0.32
C ALA A 82 9.47 -3.52 -0.07
N ILE A 83 10.14 -3.35 -1.22
CA ILE A 83 11.24 -4.18 -1.66
C ILE A 83 12.55 -3.48 -1.30
N GLN A 84 13.31 -4.06 -0.38
CA GLN A 84 14.67 -3.65 -0.10
C GLN A 84 15.65 -4.62 -0.79
N GLY A 85 16.16 -4.21 -1.95
CA GLY A 85 17.41 -4.74 -2.51
C GLY A 85 17.32 -5.47 -3.87
N SER A 86 18.36 -5.24 -4.66
CA SER A 86 19.17 -6.30 -5.26
C SER A 86 20.59 -6.16 -4.72
#